data_AF-A0A7K5P4U1-F1
#
_entry.id   AF-A0A7K5P4U1-F1
#
_cell.length_a   1.000
_cell.length_b   1.000
_cell.length_c   1.000
_cell.angle_alpha   90.00
_cell.angle_beta   90.00
_cell.angle_gamma   90.00
#
_symmetry.space_group_name_H-M   'P 1'
#
loop_
_entity.id
_entity.type
_entity.pdbx_description
1 polymer ?
#
loop_
_entity_poly.entity_id
_entity_poly.type
_entity_poly.pdbx_seq_one_letter_code
_entity_poly.pdbx_strand_id
1 'polypeptide(L)'
;FRDKQTLTNHQRVHTGERPFACTHCPKSFKDKMALTVHQSIHTEERPFACTQCPKAFKDRRTLTDHLRIHTGERPFACSHCPK
;
A
#
# COMPACT_ATOMS: atom_id res chain seq x y z
N PHE A 1 -19.53 1.70 4.63
CA PHE A 1 -18.92 0.35 4.60
C PHE A 1 -19.82 -0.57 3.83
N ARG A 2 -19.26 -1.40 2.94
CA ARG A 2 -20.06 -2.28 2.05
C ARG A 2 -20.38 -3.63 2.70
N ASP A 3 -19.59 -4.03 3.69
CA ASP A 3 -19.76 -5.28 4.43
C ASP A 3 -19.35 -5.11 5.91
N LYS A 4 -19.69 -6.11 6.73
CA LYS A 4 -19.38 -6.09 8.17
C LYS A 4 -17.87 -6.11 8.44
N GLN A 5 -17.10 -6.85 7.64
CA GLN A 5 -15.65 -6.98 7.83
C GLN A 5 -14.93 -5.63 7.65
N THR A 6 -15.31 -4.88 6.63
CA THR A 6 -14.77 -3.54 6.34
C THR A 6 -15.17 -2.54 7.42
N LEU A 7 -16.38 -2.63 7.97
CA LEU A 7 -16.81 -1.83 9.11
C LEU A 7 -16.00 -2.16 10.37
N THR A 8 -15.83 -3.44 10.71
CA THR A 8 -15.04 -3.86 11.88
C THR A 8 -13.57 -3.42 11.75
N ASN A 9 -12.96 -3.62 10.58
CA ASN A 9 -11.57 -3.16 10.34
C ASN A 9 -11.45 -1.63 10.44
N HIS A 10 -12.48 -0.88 10.05
CA HIS A 10 -12.49 0.57 10.22
C HIS A 10 -12.60 0.99 11.69
N GLN A 11 -13.45 0.33 12.48
CA GLN A 11 -13.60 0.65 13.90
C GLN A 11 -12.27 0.56 14.66
N ARG A 12 -11.37 -0.35 14.26
CA ARG A 12 -10.02 -0.46 14.81
C ARG A 12 -9.18 0.82 14.67
N VAL A 13 -9.50 1.70 13.73
CA VAL A 13 -8.82 3.00 13.58
C VAL A 13 -9.15 3.92 14.76
N HIS A 14 -10.38 3.84 15.29
CA HIS A 14 -10.81 4.64 16.44
C HIS A 14 -10.31 4.07 17.76
N THR A 15 -10.31 2.74 17.89
CA THR A 15 -9.87 2.07 19.13
C THR A 15 -8.35 1.91 19.23
N GLY A 16 -7.63 2.03 18.12
CA GLY A 16 -6.20 1.77 18.04
C GLY A 16 -5.83 0.28 18.07
N GLU A 17 -6.81 -0.62 18.05
CA GLU A 17 -6.60 -2.07 18.05
C GLU A 17 -5.81 -2.51 16.82
N ARG A 18 -4.73 -3.27 17.05
CA ARG A 18 -3.85 -3.79 15.99
C ARG A 18 -3.57 -5.27 16.22
N PRO A 19 -4.50 -6.17 15.84
CA PRO A 19 -4.39 -7.60 16.17
C PRO A 19 -3.26 -8.33 15.43
N PHE A 20 -2.79 -7.76 14.31
CA PHE A 20 -1.86 -8.44 13.42
C PHE A 20 -0.44 -7.98 13.70
N ALA A 21 0.26 -8.67 14.59
CA ALA A 21 1.65 -8.38 14.93
C ALA A 21 2.63 -8.91 13.87
N CYS A 22 3.71 -8.17 13.63
CA CYS A 22 4.85 -8.63 12.85
C CYS A 22 5.75 -9.54 13.71
N THR A 23 6.26 -10.61 13.10
CA THR A 23 7.19 -11.55 13.74
C THR A 23 8.64 -11.08 13.75
N HIS A 24 8.99 -10.13 12.86
CA HIS A 24 10.35 -9.64 12.71
C HIS A 24 10.61 -8.29 13.41
N CYS A 25 9.55 -7.59 13.85
CA CYS A 25 9.69 -6.31 14.55
C CYS A 25 8.47 -6.01 15.43
N PRO A 26 8.53 -5.02 16.34
CA PRO A 26 7.45 -4.69 17.28
C PRO A 26 6.19 -4.06 16.65
N LYS A 27 6.09 -3.98 15.32
CA LYS A 27 4.98 -3.32 14.64
C LYS A 27 3.77 -4.25 14.54
N SER A 28 2.58 -3.68 14.76
CA SER A 28 1.30 -4.36 14.57
C SER A 28 0.38 -3.56 13.65
N PHE A 29 -0.58 -4.26 13.02
CA PHE A 29 -1.43 -3.72 11.97
C PHE A 29 -2.92 -4.03 12.25
N LYS A 30 -3.79 -3.20 11.66
CA LYS A 30 -5.25 -3.28 11.81
C LYS A 30 -5.91 -4.41 11.02
N ASP A 31 -5.25 -4.86 9.96
CA ASP A 31 -5.72 -5.92 9.06
C ASP A 31 -4.54 -6.76 8.52
N LYS A 32 -4.86 -7.95 8.00
CA LYS A 32 -3.87 -8.91 7.50
C LYS A 32 -3.15 -8.41 6.25
N MET A 33 -3.84 -7.69 5.37
CA MET A 33 -3.25 -7.17 4.13
C MET A 33 -2.11 -6.17 4.43
N ALA A 34 -2.34 -5.27 5.40
CA ALA A 34 -1.33 -4.32 5.85
C ALA A 34 -0.11 -5.02 6.47
N LEU A 35 -0.31 -6.11 7.23
CA LEU A 35 0.78 -6.94 7.74
C LEU A 35 1.56 -7.61 6.60
N THR A 36 0.88 -8.21 5.62
CA THR A 36 1.54 -8.88 4.47
C THR A 36 2.39 -7.90 3.66
N VAL A 37 1.86 -6.71 3.34
CA VAL A 37 2.62 -5.65 2.65
C VAL A 37 3.78 -5.13 3.51
N HIS A 38 3.64 -5.14 4.83
CA HIS A 38 4.76 -4.79 5.71
C HIS A 38 5.85 -5.87 5.71
N GLN A 39 5.49 -7.16 5.72
CA GLN A 39 6.45 -8.25 5.79
C GLN A 39 7.43 -8.27 4.61
N SER A 40 7.02 -7.81 3.43
CA SER A 40 7.90 -7.74 2.25
C SER A 40 9.10 -6.80 2.44
N ILE A 41 9.10 -5.92 3.45
CA ILE A 41 10.28 -5.09 3.76
C ILE A 41 11.37 -5.89 4.48
N HIS A 42 11.00 -6.96 5.19
CA HIS A 42 11.95 -7.80 5.93
C HIS A 42 12.58 -8.87 5.03
N THR A 43 11.87 -9.28 3.97
CA THR A 43 12.35 -10.29 3.02
C THR A 43 13.11 -9.71 1.83
N GLU A 44 13.15 -8.38 1.70
CA GLU A 44 13.54 -7.65 0.49
C GLU A 44 12.83 -8.14 -0.80
N GLU A 45 11.76 -8.92 -0.65
CA GLU A 45 11.02 -9.42 -1.79
C GLU A 45 10.26 -8.27 -2.44
N ARG A 46 10.54 -8.08 -3.73
CA ARG A 46 9.88 -7.10 -4.57
C ARG A 46 9.12 -7.85 -5.67
N PRO A 47 7.98 -8.49 -5.34
CA PRO A 47 7.27 -9.35 -6.29
C PRO A 47 6.67 -8.55 -7.45
N PHE A 48 6.55 -7.23 -7.32
CA PHE A 48 5.95 -6.38 -8.34
C PHE A 48 7.04 -5.70 -9.18
N ALA A 49 7.49 -6.38 -10.24
CA ALA A 49 8.47 -5.85 -11.19
C ALA A 49 7.83 -4.86 -12.18
N CYS A 50 8.58 -3.81 -12.53
CA CYS A 50 8.23 -2.93 -13.63
C CYS A 50 8.52 -3.61 -14.98
N THR A 51 7.62 -3.45 -15.94
CA THR A 51 7.79 -4.00 -17.28
C THR A 51 8.64 -3.12 -18.20
N GLN A 52 8.90 -1.87 -17.81
CA GLN A 52 9.63 -0.89 -18.62
C GLN A 52 11.04 -0.56 -18.09
N CYS A 53 11.38 -1.01 -16.88
CA CYS A 53 12.72 -0.86 -16.32
C CYS A 53 13.03 -1.94 -15.28
N PRO A 54 14.30 -2.11 -14.85
CA PRO A 54 14.69 -3.14 -13.88
C PRO A 54 14.18 -2.95 -12.44
N LYS A 55 13.37 -1.91 -12.17
CA LYS A 55 12.89 -1.62 -10.82
C LYS A 55 11.78 -2.57 -10.41
N ALA A 56 11.82 -3.00 -9.16
CA ALA A 56 10.75 -3.78 -8.54
C ALA A 56 10.26 -3.10 -7.24
N PHE A 57 9.02 -3.41 -6.87
CA PHE A 57 8.28 -2.77 -5.79
C PHE A 57 7.68 -3.80 -4.85
N LYS A 58 7.45 -3.35 -3.61
CA LYS A 58 6.90 -4.17 -2.51
C LYS A 58 5.38 -4.38 -2.61
N ASP A 59 4.67 -3.49 -3.30
CA ASP A 59 3.22 -3.56 -3.43
C ASP A 59 2.74 -3.07 -4.82
N ARG A 60 1.53 -3.47 -5.19
CA ARG A 60 0.95 -3.13 -6.50
C ARG A 60 0.66 -1.63 -6.67
N ARG A 61 0.33 -0.94 -5.58
CA ARG A 61 0.00 0.49 -5.61
C ARG A 61 1.23 1.31 -5.98
N THR A 62 2.35 1.05 -5.33
CA THR A 62 3.64 1.70 -5.60
C THR A 62 4.15 1.41 -7.01
N LEU A 63 3.99 0.19 -7.53
CA LEU A 63 4.25 -0.09 -8.95
C LEU A 63 3.34 0.74 -9.87
N THR A 64 2.04 0.82 -9.57
CA THR A 64 1.07 1.56 -10.39
C THR A 64 1.42 3.05 -10.43
N ASP A 65 1.73 3.63 -9.27
CA ASP A 65 2.16 5.03 -9.17
C ASP A 65 3.49 5.25 -9.91
N HIS A 66 4.43 4.29 -9.87
CA HIS A 66 5.68 4.35 -10.62
C HIS A 66 5.46 4.30 -12.15
N LEU A 67 4.55 3.47 -12.64
CA LEU A 67 4.27 3.35 -14.08
C LEU A 67 3.81 4.68 -14.70
N ARG A 68 3.23 5.58 -13.91
CA ARG A 68 2.86 6.93 -14.38
C ARG A 68 4.05 7.77 -14.83
N ILE A 69 5.25 7.49 -14.33
CA ILE A 69 6.48 8.16 -14.78
C ILE A 69 6.79 7.76 -16.22
N HIS A 70 6.51 6.51 -16.59
CA HIS A 70 6.73 6.01 -17.93
C HIS A 70 5.64 6.45 -18.91
N THR A 71 4.38 6.50 -18.47
CA THR A 71 3.26 6.93 -19.32
C THR A 71 3.11 8.45 -19.40
N GLY A 72 3.74 9.20 -18.50
CA GLY A 72 3.54 10.65 -18.35
C GLY A 72 2.14 11.04 -17.84
N GLU A 73 1.35 10.07 -17.36
CA GLU A 73 0.00 10.32 -16.85
C GLU A 73 0.05 11.26 -15.63
N ARG A 74 -0.75 12.33 -15.66
CA ARG A 74 -0.90 13.27 -14.56
C ARG A 74 -2.37 13.35 -14.12
N PRO A 75 -2.85 12.40 -13.29
CA PRO A 75 -4.26 12.26 -12.92
C PRO A 75 -4.80 13.45 -12.14
N PHE A 76 -3.91 14.14 -11.44
CA PHE A 76 -4.24 15.33 -10.66
C PHE A 76 -3.85 16.56 -11.47
N ALA A 77 -4.85 17.38 -11.77
CA ALA A 77 -4.70 18.69 -12.40
C ALA A 77 -5.22 19.76 -11.45
N CYS A 78 -4.55 20.91 -11.42
CA CYS A 78 -5.06 22.07 -10.70
C CYS A 78 -6.17 22.70 -11.55
N SER A 79 -7.33 22.97 -10.94
CA SER A 79 -8.44 23.69 -11.60
C SER A 79 -8.24 25.20 -11.62
N HIS A 80 -7.33 25.73 -10.78
CA HIS A 80 -7.12 27.16 -10.59
C HIS A 80 -5.90 27.72 -11.32
N CYS A 81 -4.99 26.86 -11.78
CA CYS A 81 -3.85 27.26 -12.58
C CYS A 81 -3.62 26.24 -13.71
N PRO A 82 -3.32 26.68 -14.94
CA PRO A 82 -2.59 25.82 -15.85
C PRO A 82 -1.25 25.47 -15.18
N LYS A 83 -0.91 24.19 -15.18
CA LYS A 83 0.27 23.61 -14.51
C LYS A 83 1.54 24.42 -14.73
#